data_AF-A0A1H6UT88-F1
#
_entry.id   AF-A0A1H6UT88-F1
#
_cell.length_a   1.000
_cell.length_b   1.000
_cell.length_c   1.000
_cell.angle_alpha   90.00
_cell.angle_beta   90.00
_cell.angle_gamma   90.00
#
_symmetry.space_group_name_H-M   'P 1'
#
loop_
_entity.id
_entity.type
_entity.pdbx_description
1 polymer ?
#
loop_
_entity_poly.entity_id
_entity_poly.type
_entity_poly.pdbx_seq_one_letter_code
_entity_poly.pdbx_strand_id
1 'polypeptide(L)'
;MENYFGQHGWKEFNQNRETILSEFDKIIQQTKNRPVQIAHGLGVEAHIRKWLSEFLPKKYGVTSGYIIPNLYNDNIRLYHYDIIIFNQLEAPILWTEGNYDQSEQGKYRAIPAKHVVAVYEVKSRLTKLNVSNSIKKLNETESFKEQLNPLYSCGVIFIDLKEKDNNDESIIKELMKGKDVFGFTGGMVLRYENDYSAIGRISLLNGNPIKPGDKIHSKPIAKPIDDLSIYSTEDGEIITSEFGAGVKLLQTPENTTAVTKCYGTMYGENSKSIYLYWSRSYFADFHIDLLSTLEGIALNDKNRTVFGQIFDILKIKKASLQNSKPEKGKPFLEVKLREDLNKIDYNSSKPLLKFVISIKNTGNVSVIYTGNSFKTKSELPAGETSEHSISFEMDFTSDIKNLKEHLRNEKIEIPVRIVYYPINNKEFCSVEKVIKITEKNIEFL
;
A
#
# COMPACT_ATOMS: atom_id res chain seq x y z
N MET A 1 -10.63 -7.21 14.46
CA MET A 1 -11.05 -6.40 13.29
C MET A 1 -9.96 -6.57 12.25
N GLU A 2 -10.30 -6.98 11.02
CA GLU A 2 -9.35 -6.93 9.90
C GLU A 2 -9.02 -5.44 9.66
N ASN A 3 -7.73 -5.07 9.71
CA ASN A 3 -7.29 -3.66 9.57
C ASN A 3 -7.31 -3.17 8.10
N TYR A 4 -7.97 -3.91 7.21
CA TYR A 4 -7.97 -3.68 5.78
C TYR A 4 -9.24 -4.25 5.14
N PHE A 5 -9.57 -3.75 3.95
CA PHE A 5 -10.65 -4.18 3.07
C PHE A 5 -10.12 -4.19 1.63
N GLY A 6 -10.96 -4.42 0.62
CA GLY A 6 -10.47 -4.44 -0.76
C GLY A 6 -11.58 -4.45 -1.80
N GLN A 7 -11.18 -4.39 -3.07
CA GLN A 7 -12.09 -4.47 -4.22
C GLN A 7 -12.79 -5.82 -4.28
N HIS A 8 -13.98 -5.89 -4.87
CA HIS A 8 -14.69 -7.15 -5.05
C HIS A 8 -13.76 -8.24 -5.64
N GLY A 9 -13.71 -9.42 -5.03
CA GLY A 9 -12.81 -10.51 -5.42
C GLY A 9 -11.40 -10.47 -4.83
N TRP A 10 -11.05 -9.48 -3.99
CA TRP A 10 -9.70 -9.35 -3.44
C TRP A 10 -9.29 -10.52 -2.54
N LYS A 11 -10.23 -11.10 -1.78
CA LYS A 11 -9.96 -12.24 -0.90
C LYS A 11 -9.63 -13.48 -1.71
N GLU A 12 -10.42 -13.75 -2.74
CA GLU A 12 -10.23 -14.85 -3.69
C GLU A 12 -8.91 -14.67 -4.45
N PHE A 13 -8.60 -13.45 -4.88
CA PHE A 13 -7.34 -13.17 -5.55
C PHE A 13 -6.13 -13.38 -4.64
N ASN A 14 -6.20 -12.91 -3.38
CA ASN A 14 -5.15 -13.13 -2.40
C ASN A 14 -5.04 -14.60 -1.96
N GLN A 15 -6.14 -15.35 -1.96
CA GLN A 15 -6.13 -16.79 -1.66
C GLN A 15 -5.24 -17.58 -2.64
N ASN A 16 -5.10 -17.13 -3.89
CA ASN A 16 -4.19 -17.75 -4.85
C ASN A 16 -2.73 -17.59 -4.42
N ARG A 17 -2.36 -16.41 -3.89
CA ARG A 17 -1.05 -16.17 -3.29
C ARG A 17 -0.81 -17.10 -2.09
N GLU A 18 -1.78 -17.19 -1.18
CA GLU A 18 -1.69 -18.09 -0.01
C GLU A 18 -1.53 -19.55 -0.43
N THR A 19 -2.19 -19.97 -1.51
CA THR A 19 -2.07 -21.32 -2.06
C THR A 19 -0.66 -21.59 -2.57
N ILE A 20 -0.06 -20.65 -3.32
CA ILE A 20 1.34 -20.75 -3.78
C ILE A 20 2.29 -20.87 -2.59
N LEU A 21 2.10 -20.04 -1.56
CA LEU A 21 2.92 -20.05 -0.34
C LEU A 21 2.75 -21.34 0.47
N SER A 22 1.53 -21.86 0.58
CA SER A 22 1.25 -23.12 1.28
C SER A 22 1.96 -24.30 0.62
N GLU A 23 1.95 -24.38 -0.71
CA GLU A 23 2.64 -25.43 -1.46
C GLU A 23 4.16 -25.31 -1.32
N PHE A 24 4.70 -24.09 -1.35
CA PHE A 24 6.12 -23.86 -1.02
C PHE A 24 6.48 -24.35 0.38
N ASP A 25 5.69 -24.01 1.39
CA ASP A 25 5.94 -24.40 2.77
C ASP A 25 5.84 -25.93 2.94
N LYS A 26 4.88 -26.60 2.27
CA LYS A 26 4.80 -28.08 2.22
C LYS A 26 6.04 -28.68 1.57
N ILE A 27 6.49 -28.14 0.44
CA ILE A 27 7.69 -28.63 -0.25
C ILE A 27 8.90 -28.51 0.66
N ILE A 28 9.09 -27.38 1.36
CA ILE A 28 10.19 -27.19 2.32
C ILE A 28 10.13 -28.24 3.43
N GLN A 29 8.95 -28.50 4.00
CA GLN A 29 8.80 -29.46 5.08
C GLN A 29 9.15 -30.90 4.65
N GLN A 30 8.66 -31.33 3.48
CA GLN A 30 8.88 -32.68 2.96
C GLN A 30 10.33 -32.99 2.59
N THR A 31 11.10 -31.95 2.26
CA THR A 31 12.48 -32.06 1.78
C THR A 31 13.52 -31.75 2.86
N LYS A 32 13.11 -31.17 4.01
CA LYS A 32 13.97 -30.95 5.19
C LYS A 32 14.70 -32.23 5.65
N ASN A 33 14.10 -33.40 5.40
CA ASN A 33 14.65 -34.71 5.75
C ASN A 33 15.21 -35.50 4.54
N ARG A 34 15.24 -34.91 3.34
CA ARG A 34 15.73 -35.57 2.12
C ARG A 34 17.16 -35.09 1.78
N PRO A 35 18.07 -35.97 1.33
CA PRO A 35 19.44 -35.58 0.97
C PRO A 35 19.54 -34.62 -0.22
N VAL A 36 18.54 -34.61 -1.12
CA VAL A 36 18.56 -33.83 -2.36
C VAL A 36 17.66 -32.60 -2.22
N GLN A 37 18.28 -31.43 -2.05
CA GLN A 37 17.61 -30.13 -1.90
C GLN A 37 17.17 -29.51 -3.25
N ILE A 38 17.51 -30.10 -4.40
CA ILE A 38 17.19 -29.54 -5.73
C ILE A 38 15.66 -29.55 -6.00
N ALA A 39 14.92 -30.44 -5.35
CA ALA A 39 13.47 -30.56 -5.51
C ALA A 39 12.66 -29.34 -5.03
N HIS A 40 13.26 -28.42 -4.25
CA HIS A 40 12.56 -27.24 -3.74
C HIS A 40 12.13 -26.25 -4.84
N GLY A 41 12.99 -26.01 -5.85
CA GLY A 41 12.73 -25.02 -6.90
C GLY A 41 11.65 -25.49 -7.88
N LEU A 42 11.82 -26.71 -8.40
CA LEU A 42 10.97 -27.28 -9.45
C LEU A 42 9.48 -27.32 -9.07
N GLY A 43 9.16 -27.68 -7.82
CA GLY A 43 7.76 -27.78 -7.39
C GLY A 43 7.06 -26.42 -7.28
N VAL A 44 7.81 -25.37 -6.94
CA VAL A 44 7.28 -24.01 -6.77
C VAL A 44 7.15 -23.31 -8.11
N GLU A 45 8.14 -23.48 -8.97
CA GLU A 45 8.11 -23.07 -10.37
C GLU A 45 6.89 -23.66 -11.08
N ALA A 46 6.61 -24.95 -10.89
CA ALA A 46 5.43 -25.60 -11.47
C ALA A 46 4.10 -25.00 -10.95
N HIS A 47 4.00 -24.67 -9.66
CA HIS A 47 2.80 -24.04 -9.10
C HIS A 47 2.59 -22.62 -9.62
N ILE A 48 3.66 -21.82 -9.72
CA ILE A 48 3.57 -20.46 -10.29
C ILE A 48 3.19 -20.55 -11.78
N ARG A 49 3.76 -21.46 -12.56
CA ARG A 49 3.38 -21.67 -13.97
C ARG A 49 1.94 -22.11 -14.14
N LYS A 50 1.46 -23.03 -13.30
CA LYS A 50 0.05 -23.43 -13.26
C LYS A 50 -0.85 -22.22 -13.01
N TRP A 51 -0.57 -21.46 -11.96
CA TRP A 51 -1.31 -20.25 -11.63
C TRP A 51 -1.33 -19.25 -12.80
N LEU A 52 -0.18 -18.93 -13.38
CA LEU A 52 -0.10 -18.00 -14.52
C LEU A 52 -0.88 -18.53 -15.75
N SER A 53 -0.87 -19.84 -16.01
CA SER A 53 -1.63 -20.46 -17.10
C SER A 53 -3.16 -20.34 -16.90
N GLU A 54 -3.60 -20.36 -15.65
CA GLU A 54 -5.01 -20.22 -15.28
C GLU A 54 -5.45 -18.76 -15.30
N PHE A 55 -4.59 -17.86 -14.80
CA PHE A 55 -4.84 -16.42 -14.70
C PHE A 55 -4.78 -15.68 -16.04
N LEU A 56 -3.76 -15.97 -16.87
CA LEU A 56 -3.54 -15.22 -18.11
C LEU A 56 -4.59 -15.54 -19.18
N PRO A 57 -4.90 -14.57 -20.08
CA PRO A 57 -5.73 -14.82 -21.25
C PRO A 57 -5.22 -16.02 -22.06
N LYS A 58 -6.12 -16.84 -22.60
CA LYS A 58 -5.78 -18.10 -23.28
C LYS A 58 -4.96 -17.95 -24.57
N LYS A 59 -4.78 -16.72 -25.06
CA LYS A 59 -3.82 -16.42 -26.13
C LYS A 59 -2.36 -16.51 -25.68
N TYR A 60 -2.10 -16.46 -24.37
CA TYR A 60 -0.79 -16.64 -23.79
C TYR A 60 -0.62 -18.06 -23.26
N GLY A 61 0.45 -18.70 -23.68
CA GLY A 61 0.91 -19.96 -23.11
C GLY A 61 1.97 -19.70 -22.05
N VAL A 62 2.00 -20.55 -21.02
CA VAL A 62 3.04 -20.51 -19.97
C VAL A 62 3.69 -21.88 -19.88
N THR A 63 5.02 -21.90 -19.90
CA THR A 63 5.81 -23.14 -19.86
C THR A 63 7.15 -22.88 -19.17
N SER A 64 7.92 -23.93 -18.87
CA SER A 64 9.37 -23.81 -18.73
C SER A 64 10.03 -24.44 -19.95
N GLY A 65 11.34 -24.26 -20.11
CA GLY A 65 12.10 -24.87 -21.20
C GLY A 65 13.01 -23.88 -21.88
N TYR A 66 13.05 -23.92 -23.21
CA TYR A 66 14.11 -23.29 -24.00
C TYR A 66 13.55 -22.25 -24.95
N ILE A 67 14.30 -21.15 -25.12
CA ILE A 67 14.02 -20.15 -26.15
C ILE A 67 14.94 -20.43 -27.34
N ILE A 68 14.36 -20.63 -28.52
CA ILE A 68 15.09 -21.02 -29.71
C ILE A 68 15.20 -19.82 -30.66
N PRO A 69 16.38 -19.20 -30.79
CA PRO A 69 16.60 -18.19 -31.82
C PRO A 69 16.74 -18.84 -33.20
N ASN A 70 16.50 -18.07 -34.25
CA ASN A 70 16.67 -18.45 -35.66
C ASN A 70 18.14 -18.55 -36.09
N LEU A 71 19.05 -18.95 -35.20
CA LEU A 71 20.49 -18.93 -35.43
C LEU A 71 21.02 -20.29 -35.90
N TYR A 72 21.86 -20.24 -36.93
CA TYR A 72 22.45 -21.38 -37.65
C TYR A 72 23.87 -21.67 -37.14
N ASN A 73 24.03 -22.08 -35.88
CA ASN A 73 25.33 -22.55 -35.41
C ASN A 73 25.17 -23.73 -34.44
N ASP A 74 25.84 -24.84 -34.76
CA ASP A 74 25.78 -26.09 -34.01
C ASP A 74 26.35 -25.98 -32.58
N ASN A 75 27.03 -24.87 -32.26
CA ASN A 75 27.59 -24.59 -30.93
C ASN A 75 26.70 -23.70 -30.03
N ILE A 76 25.43 -23.49 -30.38
CA ILE A 76 24.54 -22.67 -29.55
C ILE A 76 24.20 -23.41 -28.26
N ARG A 77 24.65 -22.84 -27.14
CA ARG A 77 24.23 -23.29 -25.81
C ARG A 77 22.77 -22.92 -25.59
N LEU A 78 21.92 -23.94 -25.44
CA LEU A 78 20.53 -23.76 -25.04
C LEU A 78 20.43 -23.59 -23.54
N TYR A 79 19.63 -22.63 -23.13
CA TYR A 79 19.42 -22.28 -21.74
C TYR A 79 17.98 -22.61 -21.34
N HIS A 80 17.83 -23.30 -20.21
CA HIS A 80 16.53 -23.54 -19.60
C HIS A 80 16.07 -22.29 -18.84
N TYR A 81 14.80 -21.92 -18.97
CA TYR A 81 14.15 -20.83 -18.24
C TYR A 81 12.99 -21.35 -17.40
N ASP A 82 12.84 -20.84 -16.18
CA ASP A 82 11.83 -21.29 -15.21
C ASP A 82 10.41 -20.99 -15.70
N ILE A 83 10.19 -19.80 -16.27
CA ILE A 83 8.89 -19.38 -16.81
C ILE A 83 9.09 -18.65 -18.14
N ILE A 84 8.45 -19.16 -19.18
CA ILE A 84 8.33 -18.55 -20.51
C ILE A 84 6.85 -18.29 -20.77
N ILE A 85 6.51 -17.03 -21.05
CA ILE A 85 5.19 -16.60 -21.51
C ILE A 85 5.31 -16.28 -23.00
N PHE A 86 4.45 -16.87 -23.82
CA PHE A 86 4.52 -16.75 -25.28
C PHE A 86 3.14 -16.61 -25.91
N ASN A 87 3.06 -16.06 -27.12
CA ASN A 87 1.82 -16.04 -27.91
C ASN A 87 1.47 -17.45 -28.39
N GLN A 88 0.58 -18.13 -27.67
CA GLN A 88 0.19 -19.52 -27.94
C GLN A 88 -0.62 -19.70 -29.22
N LEU A 89 -1.30 -18.65 -29.70
CA LEU A 89 -2.10 -18.75 -30.92
C LEU A 89 -1.22 -18.84 -32.18
N GLU A 90 -0.02 -18.26 -32.13
CA GLU A 90 0.86 -18.13 -33.29
C GLU A 90 2.15 -18.95 -33.17
N ALA A 91 2.55 -19.33 -31.95
CA ALA A 91 3.82 -20.02 -31.74
C ALA A 91 3.71 -21.52 -32.04
N PRO A 92 4.55 -22.07 -32.94
CA PRO A 92 4.76 -23.50 -32.99
C PRO A 92 5.56 -23.95 -31.75
N ILE A 93 5.24 -25.13 -31.22
CA ILE A 93 6.09 -25.83 -30.26
C ILE A 93 7.09 -26.65 -31.06
N LEU A 94 8.38 -26.30 -30.99
CA LEU A 94 9.41 -26.94 -31.83
C LEU A 94 9.70 -28.37 -31.38
N TRP A 95 9.85 -28.56 -30.08
CA TRP A 95 9.90 -29.88 -29.45
C TRP A 95 9.49 -29.80 -27.98
N THR A 96 9.24 -30.97 -27.41
CA THR A 96 8.95 -31.15 -25.99
C THR A 96 9.94 -32.13 -25.39
N GLU A 97 10.57 -31.76 -24.27
CA GLU A 97 11.37 -32.67 -23.45
C GLU A 97 10.54 -33.06 -22.23
N GLY A 98 10.36 -34.38 -22.03
CA GLY A 98 9.48 -34.90 -20.99
C GLY A 98 10.12 -34.82 -19.60
N ASN A 99 9.27 -34.67 -18.59
CA ASN A 99 9.58 -35.04 -17.21
C ASN A 99 8.87 -36.38 -16.90
N TYR A 100 9.39 -37.16 -15.94
CA TYR A 100 8.92 -38.52 -15.61
C TYR A 100 7.42 -38.60 -15.26
N ASP A 101 6.77 -37.48 -14.91
CA ASP A 101 5.37 -37.43 -14.46
C ASP A 101 4.32 -37.13 -15.57
N GLN A 102 4.74 -36.91 -16.82
CA GLN A 102 3.88 -36.58 -17.99
C GLN A 102 2.91 -35.40 -17.82
N SER A 103 2.98 -34.63 -16.73
CA SER A 103 2.09 -33.48 -16.53
C SER A 103 2.37 -32.38 -17.57
N GLU A 104 1.33 -31.71 -18.07
CA GLU A 104 1.51 -30.59 -19.02
C GLU A 104 2.38 -29.46 -18.45
N GLN A 105 2.39 -29.31 -17.12
CA GLN A 105 3.23 -28.36 -16.39
C GLN A 105 4.67 -28.85 -16.16
N GLY A 106 4.93 -30.15 -16.29
CA GLY A 106 6.26 -30.75 -16.17
C GLY A 106 7.04 -30.81 -17.48
N LYS A 107 6.37 -30.66 -18.63
CA LYS A 107 7.01 -30.71 -19.96
C LYS A 107 7.81 -29.44 -20.23
N TYR A 108 9.09 -29.60 -20.55
CA TYR A 108 9.91 -28.52 -21.06
C TYR A 108 9.59 -28.32 -22.54
N ARG A 109 9.37 -27.08 -22.95
CA ARG A 109 9.01 -26.75 -24.33
C ARG A 109 10.04 -25.84 -24.95
N ALA A 110 10.33 -26.06 -26.22
CA ALA A 110 11.17 -25.20 -27.01
C ALA A 110 10.31 -24.24 -27.84
N ILE A 111 10.40 -22.94 -27.52
CA ILE A 111 9.58 -21.88 -28.12
C ILE A 111 10.46 -20.96 -28.96
N PRO A 112 10.07 -20.62 -30.20
CA PRO A 112 10.84 -19.68 -31.01
C PRO A 112 10.88 -18.27 -30.39
N ALA A 113 12.05 -17.64 -30.41
CA ALA A 113 12.30 -16.34 -29.77
C ALA A 113 11.26 -15.25 -30.11
N LYS A 114 10.84 -15.17 -31.37
CA LYS A 114 9.89 -14.15 -31.86
C LYS A 114 8.51 -14.17 -31.18
N HIS A 115 8.11 -15.31 -30.61
CA HIS A 115 6.82 -15.47 -29.95
C HIS A 115 6.90 -15.34 -28.43
N VAL A 116 8.11 -15.26 -27.86
CA VAL A 116 8.30 -15.10 -26.42
C VAL A 116 8.06 -13.64 -26.05
N VAL A 117 7.07 -13.41 -25.18
CA VAL A 117 6.65 -12.07 -24.74
C VAL A 117 7.10 -11.76 -23.32
N ALA A 118 7.29 -12.76 -22.45
CA ALA A 118 7.91 -12.53 -21.16
C ALA A 118 8.68 -13.74 -20.62
N VAL A 119 9.69 -13.48 -19.80
CA VAL A 119 10.48 -14.51 -19.09
C VAL A 119 10.63 -14.14 -17.62
N TYR A 120 10.41 -15.11 -16.72
CA TYR A 120 10.66 -14.91 -15.30
C TYR A 120 11.55 -16.00 -14.74
N GLU A 121 12.54 -15.57 -13.96
CA GLU A 121 13.35 -16.46 -13.12
C GLU A 121 12.74 -16.56 -11.72
N VAL A 122 12.64 -17.77 -11.17
CA VAL A 122 12.07 -18.01 -9.84
C VAL A 122 13.18 -18.42 -8.88
N LYS A 123 13.16 -17.82 -7.68
CA LYS A 123 14.07 -18.20 -6.59
C LYS A 123 13.31 -18.27 -5.28
N SER A 124 13.66 -19.23 -4.44
CA SER A 124 13.01 -19.41 -3.13
C SER A 124 13.19 -18.20 -2.21
N ARG A 125 14.33 -17.50 -2.30
CA ARG A 125 14.69 -16.41 -1.38
C ARG A 125 15.25 -15.19 -2.08
N LEU A 126 14.88 -14.01 -1.62
CA LEU A 126 15.54 -12.74 -1.97
C LEU A 126 16.84 -12.61 -1.18
N THR A 127 17.97 -12.94 -1.83
CA THR A 127 19.33 -12.76 -1.31
C THR A 127 20.22 -12.22 -2.41
N LYS A 128 21.36 -11.62 -2.07
CA LYS A 128 22.32 -11.10 -3.05
C LYS A 128 22.72 -12.16 -4.08
N LEU A 129 23.01 -13.39 -3.61
CA LEU A 129 23.42 -14.49 -4.48
C LEU A 129 22.32 -14.87 -5.47
N ASN A 130 21.08 -15.02 -4.99
CA ASN A 130 19.95 -15.39 -5.84
C ASN A 130 19.62 -14.28 -6.84
N VAL A 131 19.72 -13.01 -6.45
CA VAL A 131 19.58 -11.89 -7.38
C VAL A 131 20.66 -11.95 -8.47
N SER A 132 21.92 -12.10 -8.09
CA SER A 132 23.05 -12.17 -9.04
C SER A 132 22.87 -13.32 -10.04
N ASN A 133 22.49 -14.50 -9.56
CA ASN A 133 22.25 -15.67 -10.40
C ASN A 133 21.08 -15.44 -11.35
N SER A 134 19.98 -14.83 -10.87
CA SER A 134 18.81 -14.57 -11.70
C SER A 134 19.09 -13.55 -12.79
N ILE A 135 19.79 -12.46 -12.48
CA ILE A 135 20.18 -11.45 -13.46
C ILE A 135 21.10 -12.04 -14.53
N LYS A 136 22.10 -12.85 -14.13
CA LYS A 136 22.97 -13.55 -15.09
C LYS A 136 22.18 -14.47 -16.02
N LYS A 137 21.21 -15.19 -15.46
CA LYS A 137 20.34 -16.11 -16.19
C LYS A 137 19.47 -15.38 -17.22
N LEU A 138 18.81 -14.30 -16.80
CA LEU A 138 18.00 -13.48 -17.70
C LEU A 138 18.85 -12.83 -18.80
N ASN A 139 20.11 -12.48 -18.52
CA ASN A 139 21.03 -11.92 -19.50
C ASN A 139 21.49 -12.91 -20.59
N GLU A 140 21.17 -14.20 -20.46
CA GLU A 140 21.46 -15.20 -21.51
C GLU A 140 20.73 -14.89 -22.83
N THR A 141 19.65 -14.11 -22.79
CA THR A 141 18.90 -13.66 -23.99
C THR A 141 19.60 -12.56 -24.79
N GLU A 142 20.64 -11.92 -24.24
CA GLU A 142 21.31 -10.77 -24.87
C GLU A 142 21.85 -11.10 -26.27
N SER A 143 22.34 -12.32 -26.47
CA SER A 143 22.93 -12.76 -27.74
C SER A 143 21.92 -12.87 -28.90
N PHE A 144 20.63 -12.91 -28.61
CA PHE A 144 19.56 -13.02 -29.60
C PHE A 144 18.40 -12.04 -29.36
N LYS A 145 18.65 -10.96 -28.61
CA LYS A 145 17.62 -9.97 -28.23
C LYS A 145 16.84 -9.38 -29.40
N GLU A 146 17.51 -9.17 -30.54
CA GLU A 146 16.91 -8.62 -31.76
C GLU A 146 15.87 -9.55 -32.40
N GLN A 147 15.81 -10.82 -31.97
CA GLN A 147 14.86 -11.82 -32.46
C GLN A 147 13.67 -12.04 -31.51
N LEU A 148 13.69 -11.43 -30.33
CA LEU A 148 12.61 -11.53 -29.36
C LEU A 148 11.39 -10.73 -29.83
N ASN A 149 10.25 -10.99 -29.22
CA ASN A 149 9.05 -10.20 -29.49
C ASN A 149 9.30 -8.71 -29.15
N PRO A 150 8.74 -7.75 -29.91
CA PRO A 150 8.87 -6.33 -29.60
C PRO A 150 8.36 -5.92 -28.21
N LEU A 151 7.41 -6.68 -27.65
CA LEU A 151 6.88 -6.49 -26.30
C LEU A 151 7.61 -7.33 -25.24
N TYR A 152 8.76 -7.93 -25.60
CA TYR A 152 9.52 -8.77 -24.69
C TYR A 152 9.87 -8.05 -23.39
N SER A 153 9.57 -8.71 -22.29
CA SER A 153 9.95 -8.28 -20.96
C SER A 153 10.53 -9.45 -20.17
N CYS A 154 11.32 -9.15 -19.14
CA CYS A 154 11.75 -10.16 -18.19
C CYS A 154 11.77 -9.64 -16.76
N GLY A 155 11.80 -10.56 -15.82
CA GLY A 155 11.82 -10.24 -14.41
C GLY A 155 12.13 -11.42 -13.50
N VAL A 156 12.01 -11.18 -12.20
CA VAL A 156 12.33 -12.15 -11.15
C VAL A 156 11.16 -12.34 -10.19
N ILE A 157 10.98 -13.54 -9.69
CA ILE A 157 9.99 -13.86 -8.66
C ILE A 157 10.73 -14.52 -7.49
N PHE A 158 10.73 -13.85 -6.35
CA PHE A 158 11.23 -14.40 -5.10
C PHE A 158 10.07 -14.87 -4.23
N ILE A 159 10.22 -15.99 -3.52
CA ILE A 159 9.14 -16.47 -2.64
C ILE A 159 9.20 -15.78 -1.28
N ASP A 160 10.37 -15.74 -0.65
CA ASP A 160 10.56 -15.13 0.67
C ASP A 160 11.62 -14.02 0.71
N LEU A 161 11.45 -13.08 1.64
CA LEU A 161 12.52 -12.31 2.25
C LEU A 161 12.58 -12.69 3.74
N LYS A 162 13.75 -13.14 4.19
CA LYS A 162 14.01 -13.49 5.60
C LYS A 162 14.48 -12.29 6.40
N GLU A 163 14.17 -12.26 7.69
CA GLU A 163 14.52 -11.13 8.55
C GLU A 163 16.04 -10.93 8.64
N LYS A 164 16.80 -12.02 8.65
CA LYS A 164 18.27 -11.98 8.64
C LYS A 164 18.86 -11.24 7.43
N ASP A 165 18.13 -11.20 6.31
CA ASP A 165 18.55 -10.58 5.05
C ASP A 165 17.96 -9.17 4.87
N ASN A 166 17.04 -8.75 5.75
CA ASN A 166 16.27 -7.50 5.65
C ASN A 166 17.13 -6.22 5.75
N ASN A 167 18.34 -6.31 6.29
CA ASN A 167 19.27 -5.17 6.40
C ASN A 167 20.45 -5.25 5.42
N ASP A 168 20.42 -6.19 4.46
CA ASP A 168 21.47 -6.35 3.46
C ASP A 168 21.25 -5.44 2.23
N GLU A 169 21.78 -4.21 2.29
CA GLU A 169 21.74 -3.26 1.15
C GLU A 169 22.32 -3.81 -0.15
N SER A 170 23.18 -4.83 -0.08
CA SER A 170 23.80 -5.39 -1.27
C SER A 170 22.78 -6.09 -2.16
N ILE A 171 21.62 -6.50 -1.62
CA ILE A 171 20.49 -7.04 -2.38
C ILE A 171 19.98 -6.01 -3.38
N ILE A 172 19.66 -4.79 -2.92
CA ILE A 172 19.11 -3.74 -3.79
C ILE A 172 20.16 -3.26 -4.80
N LYS A 173 21.43 -3.15 -4.37
CA LYS A 173 22.54 -2.82 -5.29
C LYS A 173 22.73 -3.88 -6.37
N GLU A 174 22.58 -5.16 -6.02
CA GLU A 174 22.67 -6.25 -7.00
C GLU A 174 21.48 -6.21 -7.96
N LEU A 175 20.26 -5.91 -7.47
CA LEU A 175 19.06 -5.77 -8.33
C LEU A 175 19.24 -4.66 -9.38
N MET A 176 19.99 -3.60 -9.06
CA MET A 176 20.28 -2.51 -10.00
C MET A 176 20.99 -2.99 -11.28
N LYS A 177 21.76 -4.09 -11.21
CA LYS A 177 22.43 -4.68 -12.39
C LYS A 177 21.43 -5.17 -13.44
N GLY A 178 20.17 -5.39 -13.06
CA GLY A 178 19.09 -5.67 -14.01
C GLY A 178 18.89 -4.57 -15.04
N LYS A 179 19.38 -3.34 -14.79
CA LYS A 179 19.34 -2.23 -15.78
C LYS A 179 20.04 -2.55 -17.10
N ASP A 180 21.02 -3.46 -17.07
CA ASP A 180 21.83 -3.84 -18.22
C ASP A 180 21.26 -5.09 -18.93
N VAL A 181 20.19 -5.69 -18.40
CA VAL A 181 19.51 -6.86 -18.99
C VAL A 181 18.38 -6.39 -19.91
N PHE A 182 18.39 -6.85 -21.16
CA PHE A 182 17.36 -6.51 -22.14
C PHE A 182 15.96 -6.91 -21.66
N GLY A 183 15.02 -5.96 -21.72
CA GLY A 183 13.62 -6.18 -21.33
C GLY A 183 13.39 -6.30 -19.82
N PHE A 184 14.40 -6.12 -18.95
CA PHE A 184 14.19 -6.26 -17.51
C PHE A 184 13.28 -5.16 -16.94
N THR A 185 12.17 -5.58 -16.34
CA THR A 185 11.15 -4.68 -15.78
C THR A 185 11.12 -4.68 -14.25
N GLY A 186 11.71 -5.68 -13.62
CA GLY A 186 11.69 -5.87 -12.17
C GLY A 186 11.14 -7.23 -11.78
N GLY A 187 10.12 -7.28 -10.92
CA GLY A 187 9.68 -8.53 -10.33
C GLY A 187 8.83 -8.41 -9.08
N MET A 188 8.72 -9.49 -8.33
CA MET A 188 8.02 -9.50 -7.03
C MET A 188 8.69 -10.40 -6.00
N VAL A 189 8.35 -10.18 -4.73
CA VAL A 189 8.66 -11.03 -3.59
C VAL A 189 7.34 -11.41 -2.93
N LEU A 190 6.97 -12.69 -2.90
CA LEU A 190 5.62 -13.10 -2.49
C LEU A 190 5.33 -12.89 -0.99
N ARG A 191 6.38 -12.86 -0.16
CA ARG A 191 6.25 -12.80 1.31
C ARG A 191 7.47 -12.18 2.00
N TYR A 192 7.22 -11.42 3.05
CA TYR A 192 8.22 -11.06 4.06
C TYR A 192 7.97 -11.84 5.37
N GLU A 193 9.03 -12.35 5.99
CA GLU A 193 8.94 -13.24 7.16
C GLU A 193 8.21 -12.63 8.37
N ASN A 194 8.36 -11.33 8.61
CA ASN A 194 7.71 -10.65 9.73
C ASN A 194 6.34 -10.05 9.37
N ASP A 195 5.92 -10.11 8.11
CA ASP A 195 4.57 -9.73 7.69
C ASP A 195 4.15 -10.54 6.46
N TYR A 196 3.40 -11.62 6.73
CA TYR A 196 2.91 -12.54 5.71
C TYR A 196 1.95 -11.87 4.73
N SER A 197 1.34 -10.73 5.10
CA SER A 197 0.45 -9.97 4.22
C SER A 197 1.19 -9.01 3.29
N ALA A 198 2.47 -8.74 3.54
CA ALA A 198 3.28 -7.83 2.73
C ALA A 198 3.86 -8.55 1.51
N ILE A 199 3.67 -7.96 0.32
CA ILE A 199 4.25 -8.41 -0.95
C ILE A 199 5.23 -7.37 -1.42
N GLY A 200 6.42 -7.81 -1.81
CA GLY A 200 7.45 -6.98 -2.41
C GLY A 200 7.20 -6.81 -3.91
N ARG A 201 7.31 -5.60 -4.43
CA ARG A 201 7.33 -5.27 -5.86
C ARG A 201 8.68 -4.68 -6.18
N ILE A 202 9.35 -5.28 -7.16
CA ILE A 202 10.61 -4.80 -7.72
C ILE A 202 10.27 -4.05 -9.00
N SER A 203 10.75 -2.82 -9.15
CA SER A 203 10.47 -2.01 -10.34
C SER A 203 11.70 -1.24 -10.77
N LEU A 204 12.09 -1.41 -12.04
CA LEU A 204 13.13 -0.60 -12.66
C LEU A 204 12.47 0.59 -13.36
N LEU A 205 12.79 1.80 -12.94
CA LEU A 205 12.25 3.03 -13.52
C LEU A 205 13.35 3.88 -14.14
N ASN A 206 12.98 4.59 -15.21
CA ASN A 206 13.77 5.71 -15.72
C ASN A 206 13.52 6.90 -14.80
N GLY A 207 14.60 7.48 -14.28
CA GLY A 207 14.53 8.64 -13.40
C GLY A 207 15.50 9.72 -13.83
N ASN A 208 15.36 10.89 -13.22
CA ASN A 208 16.41 11.90 -13.27
C ASN A 208 17.65 11.35 -12.57
N PRO A 209 18.87 11.75 -12.98
CA PRO A 209 20.08 11.32 -12.32
C PRO A 209 20.01 11.63 -10.82
N ILE A 210 20.28 10.63 -9.98
CA ILE A 210 20.43 10.82 -8.54
C ILE A 210 21.62 11.75 -8.34
N LYS A 211 21.39 12.90 -7.68
CA LYS A 211 22.45 13.89 -7.45
C LYS A 211 23.38 13.40 -6.34
N PRO A 212 24.69 13.73 -6.41
CA PRO A 212 25.59 13.50 -5.28
C PRO A 212 25.04 14.19 -4.03
N GLY A 213 24.70 13.40 -3.00
CA GLY A 213 24.10 13.88 -1.75
C GLY A 213 22.64 13.51 -1.52
N ASP A 214 21.95 12.96 -2.53
CA ASP A 214 20.60 12.42 -2.34
C ASP A 214 20.65 11.22 -1.37
N LYS A 215 19.83 11.26 -0.31
CA LYS A 215 19.76 10.18 0.68
C LYS A 215 19.10 8.95 0.05
N ILE A 216 19.90 7.95 -0.29
CA ILE A 216 19.43 6.66 -0.77
C ILE A 216 18.85 5.87 0.41
N HIS A 217 17.55 5.63 0.40
CA HIS A 217 16.91 4.75 1.38
C HIS A 217 17.06 3.29 0.97
N SER A 218 17.91 2.55 1.66
CA SER A 218 18.15 1.13 1.33
C SER A 218 17.90 0.18 2.49
N LYS A 219 17.60 0.68 3.70
CA LYS A 219 17.45 -0.16 4.90
C LYS A 219 16.42 0.38 5.89
N PRO A 220 15.65 -0.48 6.56
CA PRO A 220 15.49 -1.90 6.23
C PRO A 220 14.85 -2.07 4.85
N ILE A 221 15.01 -3.22 4.21
CA ILE A 221 14.44 -3.51 2.88
C ILE A 221 12.92 -3.62 2.95
N ALA A 222 12.39 -4.18 4.05
CA ALA A 222 10.99 -4.40 4.33
C ALA A 222 10.64 -4.01 5.77
N LYS A 223 9.38 -3.63 5.99
CA LYS A 223 8.78 -3.43 7.31
C LYS A 223 7.36 -4.00 7.31
N PRO A 224 6.84 -4.44 8.47
CA PRO A 224 5.42 -4.77 8.59
C PRO A 224 4.54 -3.57 8.25
N ILE A 225 3.51 -3.78 7.44
CA ILE A 225 2.65 -2.71 6.92
C ILE A 225 1.85 -2.03 8.03
N ASP A 226 1.47 -2.78 9.07
CA ASP A 226 0.72 -2.26 10.20
C ASP A 226 1.57 -1.43 11.17
N ASP A 227 2.88 -1.66 11.18
CA ASP A 227 3.84 -0.92 12.01
C ASP A 227 4.23 0.42 11.37
N LEU A 228 3.81 0.65 10.12
CA LEU A 228 4.13 1.90 9.44
C LEU A 228 3.46 3.07 10.14
N SER A 229 4.23 4.14 10.36
CA SER A 229 3.82 5.38 11.03
C SER A 229 3.01 6.28 10.08
N ILE A 230 1.94 5.69 9.54
CA ILE A 230 0.97 6.28 8.63
C ILE A 230 -0.38 6.33 9.32
N TYR A 231 -0.93 7.53 9.45
CA TYR A 231 -2.20 7.77 10.12
C TYR A 231 -2.95 8.91 9.44
N SER A 232 -4.24 9.02 9.72
CA SER A 232 -5.03 10.20 9.37
C SER A 232 -5.12 11.13 10.57
N THR A 233 -4.98 12.44 10.35
CA THR A 233 -5.33 13.45 11.34
C THR A 233 -6.85 13.56 11.45
N GLU A 234 -7.35 14.18 12.51
CA GLU A 234 -8.79 14.31 12.69
C GLU A 234 -9.47 15.19 11.64
N ASP A 235 -8.73 16.07 10.98
CA ASP A 235 -9.21 16.87 9.85
C ASP A 235 -9.06 16.15 8.49
N GLY A 236 -8.70 14.87 8.51
CA GLY A 236 -8.67 13.99 7.33
C GLY A 236 -7.36 13.98 6.54
N GLU A 237 -6.34 14.74 6.95
CA GLU A 237 -5.04 14.69 6.28
C GLU A 237 -4.33 13.37 6.55
N ILE A 238 -3.61 12.84 5.56
CA ILE A 238 -2.83 11.63 5.71
C ILE A 238 -1.38 12.03 5.97
N ILE A 239 -0.83 11.55 7.09
CA ILE A 239 0.54 11.85 7.51
C ILE A 239 1.40 10.59 7.41
N THR A 240 2.54 10.72 6.73
CA THR A 240 3.62 9.73 6.68
C THR A 240 4.78 10.26 7.53
N SER A 241 5.01 9.68 8.70
CA SER A 241 5.96 10.23 9.69
C SER A 241 7.30 9.47 9.78
N GLU A 242 7.54 8.53 8.87
CA GLU A 242 8.81 7.81 8.78
C GLU A 242 9.32 7.74 7.34
N PHE A 243 10.64 7.53 7.21
CA PHE A 243 11.29 7.43 5.91
C PHE A 243 11.00 6.08 5.24
N GLY A 244 10.72 6.11 3.93
CA GLY A 244 10.30 4.95 3.15
C GLY A 244 8.81 4.62 3.23
N ALA A 245 8.08 5.13 4.22
CA ALA A 245 6.63 4.99 4.27
C ALA A 245 5.94 5.86 3.20
N GLY A 246 4.91 5.31 2.58
CA GLY A 246 4.12 6.00 1.57
C GLY A 246 2.67 5.49 1.55
N VAL A 247 1.85 6.17 0.76
CA VAL A 247 0.47 5.77 0.52
C VAL A 247 0.17 5.80 -0.97
N LYS A 248 -0.61 4.84 -1.44
CA LYS A 248 -1.30 4.86 -2.73
C LYS A 248 -2.75 5.19 -2.46
N LEU A 249 -3.27 6.19 -3.16
CA LEU A 249 -4.66 6.63 -3.05
C LEU A 249 -5.44 6.12 -4.25
N LEU A 250 -6.63 5.58 -4.02
CA LEU A 250 -7.57 5.20 -5.06
C LEU A 250 -8.92 5.85 -4.78
N GLN A 251 -9.47 6.52 -5.78
CA GLN A 251 -10.83 7.03 -5.72
C GLN A 251 -11.81 5.88 -5.97
N THR A 252 -12.76 5.70 -5.05
CA THR A 252 -13.80 4.69 -5.16
C THR A 252 -14.97 5.22 -6.01
N PRO A 253 -15.88 4.34 -6.49
CA PRO A 253 -17.10 4.76 -7.19
C PRO A 253 -18.01 5.68 -6.36
N GLU A 254 -17.95 5.57 -5.03
CA GLU A 254 -18.70 6.40 -4.07
C GLU A 254 -18.06 7.77 -3.83
N ASN A 255 -17.04 8.13 -4.63
CA ASN A 255 -16.26 9.35 -4.49
C ASN A 255 -15.53 9.44 -3.13
N THR A 256 -15.26 8.30 -2.50
CA THR A 256 -14.44 8.20 -1.28
C THR A 256 -13.00 7.86 -1.65
N THR A 257 -12.03 8.23 -0.80
CA THR A 257 -10.62 7.88 -1.02
C THR A 257 -10.27 6.64 -0.23
N ALA A 258 -9.94 5.56 -0.94
CA ALA A 258 -9.34 4.38 -0.35
C ALA A 258 -7.82 4.54 -0.30
N VAL A 259 -7.20 4.03 0.76
CA VAL A 259 -5.76 4.18 1.01
C VAL A 259 -5.12 2.82 1.06
N THR A 260 -3.98 2.66 0.40
CA THR A 260 -3.10 1.50 0.57
C THR A 260 -1.77 2.01 1.11
N LYS A 261 -1.33 1.48 2.24
CA LYS A 261 -0.02 1.73 2.81
C LYS A 261 1.05 1.03 1.98
N CYS A 262 2.20 1.68 1.84
CA CYS A 262 3.37 1.07 1.26
C CYS A 262 4.64 1.46 2.02
N TYR A 263 5.65 0.61 1.91
CA TYR A 263 7.00 0.88 2.39
C TYR A 263 7.98 0.63 1.25
N GLY A 264 8.87 1.57 0.96
CA GLY A 264 9.77 1.49 -0.19
C GLY A 264 11.21 1.72 0.16
N THR A 265 12.09 0.98 -0.50
CA THR A 265 13.51 1.29 -0.62
C THR A 265 13.86 1.51 -2.08
N MET A 266 14.91 2.28 -2.32
CA MET A 266 15.39 2.58 -3.67
C MET A 266 16.91 2.61 -3.73
N TYR A 267 17.44 2.29 -4.89
CA TYR A 267 18.81 2.55 -5.26
C TYR A 267 18.82 3.05 -6.70
N GLY A 268 19.71 3.97 -7.04
CA GLY A 268 19.83 4.40 -8.43
C GLY A 268 21.25 4.71 -8.83
N GLU A 269 21.45 4.61 -10.12
CA GLU A 269 22.73 4.76 -10.80
C GLU A 269 22.44 5.38 -12.16
N ASN A 270 23.12 6.49 -12.47
CA ASN A 270 22.86 7.29 -13.68
C ASN A 270 21.36 7.67 -13.77
N SER A 271 20.72 7.50 -14.92
CA SER A 271 19.30 7.79 -15.17
C SER A 271 18.34 6.64 -14.82
N LYS A 272 18.79 5.64 -14.07
CA LYS A 272 18.00 4.46 -13.71
C LYS A 272 17.89 4.34 -12.20
N SER A 273 16.74 3.87 -11.73
CA SER A 273 16.54 3.57 -10.32
C SER A 273 15.75 2.27 -10.18
N ILE A 274 16.22 1.41 -9.28
CA ILE A 274 15.52 0.21 -8.86
C ILE A 274 14.80 0.51 -7.55
N TYR A 275 13.54 0.13 -7.49
CA TYR A 275 12.71 0.25 -6.32
C TYR A 275 12.28 -1.11 -5.82
N LEU A 276 12.27 -1.28 -4.51
CA LEU A 276 11.68 -2.43 -3.83
C LEU A 276 10.65 -1.91 -2.84
N TYR A 277 9.38 -2.02 -3.23
CA TYR A 277 8.23 -1.55 -2.47
C TYR A 277 7.47 -2.72 -1.84
N TRP A 278 6.88 -2.51 -0.66
CA TRP A 278 6.08 -3.49 0.07
C TRP A 278 4.68 -2.98 0.31
N SER A 279 3.67 -3.80 0.02
CA SER A 279 2.26 -3.50 0.24
C SER A 279 1.43 -4.77 0.16
N ARG A 280 0.22 -4.73 0.73
CA ARG A 280 -0.80 -5.78 0.59
C ARG A 280 -1.34 -5.88 -0.84
N SER A 281 -1.32 -4.78 -1.59
CA SER A 281 -1.84 -4.73 -2.97
C SER A 281 -0.85 -5.16 -4.04
N TYR A 282 0.43 -5.37 -3.70
CA TYR A 282 1.45 -5.58 -4.74
C TYR A 282 1.39 -6.93 -5.44
N PHE A 283 0.67 -7.90 -4.91
CA PHE A 283 0.32 -9.09 -5.67
C PHE A 283 -0.60 -8.74 -6.85
N ALA A 284 -1.64 -7.93 -6.62
CA ALA A 284 -2.53 -7.47 -7.69
C ALA A 284 -1.82 -6.52 -8.66
N ASP A 285 -1.05 -5.55 -8.15
CA ASP A 285 -0.33 -4.61 -9.00
C ASP A 285 0.65 -5.31 -9.95
N PHE A 286 1.38 -6.34 -9.48
CA PHE A 286 2.26 -7.14 -10.35
C PHE A 286 1.49 -7.79 -11.51
N HIS A 287 0.33 -8.38 -11.25
CA HIS A 287 -0.45 -9.05 -12.29
C HIS A 287 -1.10 -8.06 -13.26
N ILE A 288 -1.52 -6.90 -12.77
CA ILE A 288 -2.02 -5.81 -13.62
C ILE A 288 -0.89 -5.30 -14.52
N ASP A 289 0.30 -5.07 -13.98
CA ASP A 289 1.48 -4.69 -14.77
C ASP A 289 1.80 -5.75 -15.83
N LEU A 290 1.86 -7.03 -15.43
CA LEU A 290 2.14 -8.14 -16.33
C LEU A 290 1.17 -8.15 -17.51
N LEU A 291 -0.15 -8.12 -17.26
CA LEU A 291 -1.16 -8.05 -18.33
C LEU A 291 -0.95 -6.83 -19.21
N SER A 292 -0.70 -5.66 -18.62
CA SER A 292 -0.49 -4.43 -19.38
C SER A 292 0.74 -4.53 -20.29
N THR A 293 1.85 -5.06 -19.77
CA THR A 293 3.10 -5.24 -20.52
C THR A 293 2.94 -6.25 -21.66
N LEU A 294 2.27 -7.38 -21.41
CA LEU A 294 1.99 -8.40 -22.43
C LEU A 294 1.14 -7.88 -23.60
N GLU A 295 0.32 -6.87 -23.34
CA GLU A 295 -0.57 -6.23 -24.32
C GLU A 295 0.00 -4.92 -24.90
N GLY A 296 1.17 -4.47 -24.43
CA GLY A 296 1.74 -3.18 -24.83
C GLY A 296 0.95 -1.95 -24.34
N ILE A 297 0.14 -2.11 -23.29
CA ILE A 297 -0.68 -1.06 -22.69
C ILE A 297 0.18 -0.20 -21.76
N ALA A 298 0.15 1.11 -21.96
CA ALA A 298 0.90 2.06 -21.14
C ALA A 298 0.36 2.15 -19.69
N LEU A 299 1.23 2.52 -18.74
CA LEU A 299 0.88 2.60 -17.31
C LEU A 299 -0.29 3.55 -17.00
N ASN A 300 -0.43 4.63 -17.80
CA ASN A 300 -1.45 5.67 -17.68
C ASN A 300 -2.64 5.47 -18.63
N ASP A 301 -2.74 4.31 -19.29
CA ASP A 301 -3.85 4.02 -20.19
C ASP A 301 -5.15 3.82 -19.39
N LYS A 302 -6.24 4.44 -19.86
CA LYS A 302 -7.57 4.33 -19.26
C LYS A 302 -8.18 2.92 -19.34
N ASN A 303 -7.71 2.09 -20.27
CA ASN A 303 -8.15 0.72 -20.47
C ASN A 303 -7.40 -0.28 -19.58
N ARG A 304 -6.45 0.20 -18.78
CA ARG A 304 -5.71 -0.63 -17.86
C ARG A 304 -6.66 -1.23 -16.82
N THR A 305 -6.66 -2.55 -16.73
CA THR A 305 -7.49 -3.28 -15.76
C THR A 305 -7.09 -2.95 -14.34
N VAL A 306 -8.06 -2.86 -13.43
CA VAL A 306 -7.81 -2.73 -11.99
C VAL A 306 -8.66 -3.76 -11.26
N PHE A 307 -8.01 -4.63 -10.48
CA PHE A 307 -8.66 -5.68 -9.69
C PHE A 307 -7.83 -6.02 -8.46
N GLY A 308 -8.45 -6.72 -7.51
CA GLY A 308 -7.75 -7.36 -6.38
C GLY A 308 -7.01 -6.41 -5.44
N GLN A 309 -7.26 -5.09 -5.51
CA GLN A 309 -6.59 -4.12 -4.65
C GLN A 309 -7.07 -4.26 -3.20
N ILE A 310 -6.14 -4.11 -2.26
CA ILE A 310 -6.34 -4.12 -0.81
C ILE A 310 -6.10 -2.71 -0.26
N PHE A 311 -7.00 -2.25 0.59
CA PHE A 311 -7.00 -0.92 1.20
C PHE A 311 -6.90 -1.03 2.71
N ASP A 312 -6.02 -0.25 3.30
CA ASP A 312 -5.77 -0.19 4.74
C ASP A 312 -6.69 0.81 5.43
N ILE A 313 -7.15 0.44 6.62
CA ILE A 313 -7.87 1.35 7.50
C ILE A 313 -6.84 2.18 8.25
N LEU A 314 -6.75 3.46 7.94
CA LEU A 314 -5.85 4.37 8.65
C LEU A 314 -6.38 4.62 10.06
N LYS A 315 -5.49 4.46 11.05
CA LYS A 315 -5.77 4.91 12.41
C LYS A 315 -5.91 6.44 12.40
N ILE A 316 -6.94 6.95 13.05
CA ILE A 316 -7.07 8.39 13.27
C ILE A 316 -6.22 8.74 14.49
N LYS A 317 -5.20 9.58 14.31
CA LYS A 317 -4.42 10.11 15.42
C LYS A 317 -5.20 11.25 16.04
N LYS A 318 -5.77 10.98 17.22
CA LYS A 318 -6.52 11.99 17.94
C LYS A 318 -5.63 13.14 18.40
N ALA A 319 -6.19 14.35 18.41
CA ALA A 319 -5.52 15.52 18.95
C ALA A 319 -5.24 15.31 20.45
N SER A 320 -4.03 15.63 20.89
CA SER A 320 -3.66 15.51 22.30
C SER A 320 -4.47 16.48 23.15
N LEU A 321 -4.85 16.09 24.37
CA LEU A 321 -5.52 17.04 25.27
C LEU A 321 -4.55 18.18 25.63
N GLN A 322 -5.02 19.41 25.58
CA GLN A 322 -4.27 20.59 26.00
C GLN A 322 -3.87 20.44 27.48
N ASN A 323 -2.64 20.83 27.81
CA ASN A 323 -2.16 20.82 29.19
C ASN A 323 -3.00 21.75 30.09
N SER A 324 -3.01 21.50 31.40
CA SER A 324 -3.79 22.31 32.35
C SER A 324 -3.24 23.73 32.53
N LYS A 325 -2.00 23.99 32.10
CA LYS A 325 -1.33 25.30 32.22
C LYS A 325 -0.63 25.67 30.90
N PRO A 326 -0.56 26.96 30.57
CA PRO A 326 0.13 27.43 29.37
C PRO A 326 1.63 27.14 29.45
N GLU A 327 2.19 26.65 28.35
CA GLU A 327 3.62 26.43 28.18
C GLU A 327 4.21 27.46 27.22
N LYS A 328 5.39 27.99 27.56
CA LYS A 328 6.07 28.99 26.73
C LYS A 328 6.39 28.40 25.35
N GLY A 329 5.98 29.10 24.29
CA GLY A 329 6.21 28.66 22.92
C GLY A 329 5.17 27.69 22.37
N LYS A 330 4.15 27.34 23.15
CA LYS A 330 3.03 26.49 22.72
C LYS A 330 1.72 27.28 22.68
N PRO A 331 0.80 26.91 21.79
CA PRO A 331 -0.53 27.49 21.77
C PRO A 331 -1.34 27.06 23.01
N PHE A 332 -2.24 27.93 23.46
CA PHE A 332 -3.13 27.63 24.59
C PHE A 332 -4.44 28.37 24.43
N LEU A 333 -5.55 27.63 24.41
CA LEU A 333 -6.90 28.16 24.32
C LEU A 333 -7.59 28.09 25.68
N GLU A 334 -8.15 29.23 26.09
CA GLU A 334 -9.10 29.31 27.17
C GLU A 334 -10.51 29.31 26.56
N VAL A 335 -11.32 28.30 26.91
CA VAL A 335 -12.69 28.16 26.41
C VAL A 335 -13.66 28.47 27.56
N LYS A 336 -14.48 29.49 27.36
CA LYS A 336 -15.50 29.97 28.32
C LYS A 336 -16.87 29.98 27.68
N LEU A 337 -17.90 29.81 28.52
CA LEU A 337 -19.27 29.92 28.10
C LEU A 337 -19.73 31.37 28.34
N ARG A 338 -20.42 31.98 27.37
CA ARG A 338 -20.98 33.33 27.48
C ARG A 338 -22.35 33.26 28.14
N GLU A 339 -22.39 33.41 29.46
CA GLU A 339 -23.63 33.28 30.26
C GLU A 339 -24.75 34.22 29.78
N ASP A 340 -24.40 35.38 29.26
CA ASP A 340 -25.32 36.41 28.77
C ASP A 340 -26.04 36.07 27.46
N LEU A 341 -25.54 35.09 26.70
CA LEU A 341 -26.04 34.77 25.36
C LEU A 341 -26.65 33.36 25.24
N ASN A 342 -26.68 32.61 26.34
CA ASN A 342 -27.22 31.25 26.34
C ASN A 342 -28.74 31.28 26.56
N LYS A 343 -29.48 30.60 25.69
CA LYS A 343 -30.94 30.52 25.80
C LYS A 343 -31.48 29.17 25.33
N ILE A 344 -32.56 28.75 25.97
CA ILE A 344 -33.40 27.64 25.53
C ILE A 344 -34.73 28.26 25.09
N ASP A 345 -35.02 28.18 23.80
CA ASP A 345 -36.31 28.59 23.27
C ASP A 345 -37.28 27.41 23.31
N TYR A 346 -38.28 27.51 24.19
CA TYR A 346 -39.31 26.49 24.35
C TYR A 346 -40.53 26.73 23.47
N ASN A 347 -40.61 27.87 22.76
CA ASN A 347 -41.83 28.32 22.09
C ASN A 347 -41.96 27.82 20.65
N SER A 348 -40.93 27.17 20.10
CA SER A 348 -40.97 26.52 18.80
C SER A 348 -41.53 25.09 18.91
N SER A 349 -42.13 24.60 17.82
CA SER A 349 -42.56 23.19 17.70
C SER A 349 -41.42 22.20 17.94
N LYS A 350 -40.18 22.63 17.71
CA LYS A 350 -38.94 21.95 18.06
C LYS A 350 -38.09 22.90 18.92
N PRO A 351 -37.99 22.69 20.24
CA PRO A 351 -37.18 23.52 21.12
C PRO A 351 -35.76 23.75 20.60
N LEU A 352 -35.33 25.00 20.61
CA LEU A 352 -34.01 25.41 20.12
C LEU A 352 -33.10 25.74 21.30
N LEU A 353 -32.04 24.97 21.45
CA LEU A 353 -30.96 25.27 22.39
C LEU A 353 -29.89 26.08 21.67
N LYS A 354 -29.59 27.29 22.16
CA LYS A 354 -28.51 28.11 21.64
C LYS A 354 -27.57 28.53 22.76
N PHE A 355 -26.28 28.34 22.56
CA PHE A 355 -25.25 28.83 23.47
C PHE A 355 -24.07 29.38 22.69
N VAL A 356 -23.30 30.26 23.31
CA VAL A 356 -22.12 30.88 22.71
C VAL A 356 -20.90 30.53 23.56
N ILE A 357 -19.88 29.96 22.90
CA ILE A 357 -18.58 29.73 23.52
C ILE A 357 -17.62 30.84 23.07
N SER A 358 -16.90 31.40 24.03
CA SER A 358 -15.81 32.34 23.81
C SER A 358 -14.50 31.55 23.90
N ILE A 359 -13.66 31.69 22.87
CA ILE A 359 -12.39 31.00 22.73
C ILE A 359 -11.32 32.07 22.68
N LYS A 360 -10.51 32.16 23.74
CA LYS A 360 -9.40 33.11 23.83
C LYS A 360 -8.07 32.39 23.67
N ASN A 361 -7.22 32.86 22.77
CA ASN A 361 -5.86 32.36 22.64
C ASN A 361 -4.95 33.09 23.64
N THR A 362 -4.68 32.47 24.78
CA THR A 362 -3.76 32.99 25.79
C THR A 362 -2.32 32.52 25.56
N GLY A 363 -2.07 31.74 24.51
CA GLY A 363 -0.74 31.35 24.08
C GLY A 363 0.01 32.50 23.39
N ASN A 364 1.26 32.24 23.03
CA ASN A 364 2.13 33.22 22.37
C ASN A 364 2.28 33.02 20.86
N VAL A 365 1.48 32.13 20.27
CA VAL A 365 1.48 31.82 18.83
C VAL A 365 0.05 31.81 18.30
N SER A 366 -0.14 32.28 17.07
CA SER A 366 -1.43 32.20 16.37
C SER A 366 -1.79 30.76 16.04
N VAL A 367 -3.08 30.44 16.09
CA VAL A 367 -3.59 29.09 15.85
C VAL A 367 -4.68 29.08 14.81
N ILE A 368 -4.87 27.91 14.19
CA ILE A 368 -6.11 27.56 13.51
C ILE A 368 -6.87 26.64 14.45
N TYR A 369 -8.15 26.93 14.71
CA TYR A 369 -9.02 26.05 15.48
C TYR A 369 -10.29 25.70 14.75
N THR A 370 -10.93 24.63 15.20
CA THR A 370 -12.15 24.08 14.63
C THR A 370 -12.98 23.35 15.69
N GLY A 371 -14.29 23.29 15.48
CA GLY A 371 -15.20 22.52 16.33
C GLY A 371 -15.28 21.05 15.94
N ASN A 372 -16.14 20.29 16.62
CA ASN A 372 -16.30 18.82 16.48
C ASN A 372 -16.42 18.28 15.04
N SER A 373 -16.85 19.09 14.06
CA SER A 373 -17.13 18.64 12.69
C SER A 373 -16.03 18.95 11.68
N PHE A 374 -14.97 19.69 12.04
CA PHE A 374 -13.93 20.15 11.11
C PHE A 374 -14.43 20.96 9.89
N LYS A 375 -15.73 21.30 9.84
CA LYS A 375 -16.37 21.99 8.71
C LYS A 375 -15.94 23.45 8.59
N THR A 376 -15.63 24.09 9.71
CA THR A 376 -15.22 25.50 9.77
C THR A 376 -13.87 25.60 10.46
N LYS A 377 -12.89 26.19 9.78
CA LYS A 377 -11.58 26.52 10.33
C LYS A 377 -11.50 28.04 10.50
N SER A 378 -11.03 28.49 11.65
CA SER A 378 -10.86 29.92 11.95
C SER A 378 -9.47 30.16 12.49
N GLU A 379 -8.84 31.24 12.02
CA GLU A 379 -7.58 31.72 12.56
C GLU A 379 -7.83 32.53 13.83
N LEU A 380 -7.01 32.31 14.86
CA LEU A 380 -7.06 33.05 16.12
C LEU A 380 -5.65 33.52 16.49
N PRO A 381 -5.33 34.81 16.25
CA PRO A 381 -4.05 35.38 16.64
C PRO A 381 -3.79 35.29 18.15
N ALA A 382 -2.51 35.37 18.55
CA ALA A 382 -2.13 35.37 19.96
C ALA A 382 -2.76 36.56 20.70
N GLY A 383 -3.37 36.32 21.86
CA GLY A 383 -4.05 37.33 22.68
C GLY A 383 -5.50 37.61 22.30
N GLU A 384 -5.92 37.19 21.10
CA GLU A 384 -7.26 37.47 20.58
C GLU A 384 -8.33 36.51 21.10
N THR A 385 -9.58 36.94 20.96
CA THR A 385 -10.77 36.16 21.34
C THR A 385 -11.71 36.03 20.16
N SER A 386 -12.27 34.83 19.98
CA SER A 386 -13.31 34.56 18.99
C SER A 386 -14.53 33.94 19.67
N GLU A 387 -15.70 34.11 19.05
CA GLU A 387 -16.97 33.62 19.57
C GLU A 387 -17.62 32.66 18.58
N HIS A 388 -18.06 31.51 19.09
CA HIS A 388 -18.79 30.52 18.32
C HIS A 388 -20.18 30.30 18.91
N SER A 389 -21.19 30.64 18.12
CA SER A 389 -22.56 30.28 18.45
C SER A 389 -22.86 28.87 17.97
N ILE A 390 -23.31 28.03 18.90
CA ILE A 390 -23.74 26.67 18.65
C ILE A 390 -25.25 26.62 18.88
N SER A 391 -25.98 26.03 17.93
CA SER A 391 -27.43 25.90 17.99
C SER A 391 -27.83 24.46 17.70
N PHE A 392 -28.63 23.87 18.57
CA PHE A 392 -29.19 22.53 18.42
C PHE A 392 -30.71 22.63 18.38
N GLU A 393 -31.29 22.10 17.32
CA GLU A 393 -32.72 21.81 17.26
C GLU A 393 -32.95 20.44 17.89
N MET A 394 -33.80 20.38 18.92
CA MET A 394 -34.02 19.14 19.66
C MET A 394 -35.27 18.43 19.12
N ASP A 395 -35.05 17.25 18.54
CA ASP A 395 -36.12 16.32 18.16
C ASP A 395 -36.39 15.35 19.30
N PHE A 396 -37.58 15.46 19.88
CA PHE A 396 -38.03 14.59 20.96
C PHE A 396 -38.74 13.36 20.39
N THR A 397 -38.39 12.18 20.92
CA THR A 397 -39.18 10.96 20.69
C THR A 397 -40.55 11.10 21.38
N SER A 398 -41.51 10.23 21.02
CA SER A 398 -42.89 10.23 21.54
C SER A 398 -43.02 10.21 23.07
N ASP A 399 -41.96 9.84 23.77
CA ASP A 399 -41.94 9.66 25.22
C ASP A 399 -41.57 10.94 26.00
N ILE A 400 -40.96 11.94 25.34
CA ILE A 400 -40.65 13.24 25.95
C ILE A 400 -41.71 14.25 25.52
N LYS A 401 -42.76 14.41 26.33
CA LYS A 401 -43.86 15.36 26.06
C LYS A 401 -43.48 16.82 26.31
N ASN A 402 -42.45 17.08 27.14
CA ASN A 402 -42.03 18.43 27.52
C ASN A 402 -40.54 18.49 27.94
N LEU A 403 -39.69 19.16 27.15
CA LEU A 403 -38.27 19.36 27.47
C LEU A 403 -38.04 20.01 28.83
N LYS A 404 -38.90 20.97 29.21
CA LYS A 404 -38.75 21.70 30.47
C LYS A 404 -38.93 20.79 31.68
N GLU A 405 -39.86 19.83 31.58
CA GLU A 405 -40.06 18.81 32.60
C GLU A 405 -38.90 17.80 32.63
N HIS A 406 -38.40 17.41 31.46
CA HIS A 406 -37.23 16.55 31.37
C HIS A 406 -36.01 17.21 32.03
N LEU A 407 -35.71 18.48 31.71
CA LEU A 407 -34.61 19.25 32.28
C LEU A 407 -34.71 19.56 33.79
N ARG A 408 -35.90 19.35 34.39
CA ARG A 408 -36.08 19.40 35.86
C ARG A 408 -35.59 18.14 36.54
N ASN A 409 -35.81 17.01 35.90
CA ASN A 409 -35.56 15.69 36.47
C ASN A 409 -34.18 15.16 36.06
N GLU A 410 -33.74 15.50 34.85
CA GLU A 410 -32.54 15.00 34.22
C GLU A 410 -31.73 16.14 33.62
N LYS A 411 -30.40 16.05 33.70
CA LYS A 411 -29.49 17.01 33.10
C LYS A 411 -29.09 16.51 31.71
N ILE A 412 -28.98 17.43 30.75
CA ILE A 412 -28.39 17.12 29.44
C ILE A 412 -26.92 17.52 29.49
N GLU A 413 -26.04 16.60 29.10
CA GLU A 413 -24.60 16.84 29.01
C GLU A 413 -24.17 16.80 27.54
N ILE A 414 -23.64 17.92 27.05
CA ILE A 414 -23.17 18.06 25.66
C ILE A 414 -21.65 18.18 25.66
N PRO A 415 -20.92 17.20 25.10
CA PRO A 415 -19.47 17.31 24.95
C PRO A 415 -19.12 18.34 23.87
N VAL A 416 -18.35 19.35 24.27
CA VAL A 416 -17.77 20.36 23.39
C VAL A 416 -16.29 20.10 23.26
N ARG A 417 -15.83 19.93 22.02
CA ARG A 417 -14.43 19.67 21.71
C ARG A 417 -13.94 20.67 20.67
N ILE A 418 -12.95 21.45 21.06
CA ILE A 418 -12.27 22.39 20.18
C ILE A 418 -10.90 21.82 19.86
N VAL A 419 -10.63 21.59 18.58
CA VAL A 419 -9.34 21.11 18.10
C VAL A 419 -8.60 22.27 17.47
N TYR A 420 -7.31 22.41 17.76
CA TYR A 420 -6.51 23.54 17.29
C TYR A 420 -5.05 23.15 17.05
N TYR A 421 -4.36 23.90 16.20
CA TYR A 421 -2.93 23.73 15.93
C TYR A 421 -2.27 25.07 15.55
N PRO A 422 -0.97 25.26 15.83
CA PRO A 422 -0.23 26.44 15.39
C PRO A 422 -0.22 26.59 13.86
N ILE A 423 -0.31 27.82 13.34
CA ILE A 423 -0.28 28.07 11.87
C ILE A 423 0.96 27.45 11.20
N ASN A 424 2.11 27.47 11.90
CA ASN A 424 3.39 27.02 11.37
C ASN A 424 3.74 25.56 11.71
N ASN A 425 2.90 24.86 12.49
CA ASN A 425 3.14 23.47 12.90
C ASN A 425 1.81 22.75 13.15
N LYS A 426 1.49 21.69 12.39
CA LYS A 426 0.25 20.92 12.53
C LYS A 426 0.32 19.89 13.67
N GLU A 427 0.72 20.33 14.84
CA GLU A 427 0.60 19.54 16.06
C GLU A 427 -0.77 19.81 16.71
N PHE A 428 -1.71 18.91 16.45
CA PHE A 428 -3.08 19.05 16.92
C PHE A 428 -3.20 18.87 18.43
N CYS A 429 -3.80 19.87 19.07
CA CYS A 429 -4.22 19.89 20.46
C CYS A 429 -5.74 20.00 20.54
N SER A 430 -6.33 19.60 21.65
CA SER A 430 -7.76 19.70 21.89
C SER A 430 -8.09 20.26 23.26
N VAL A 431 -9.16 21.04 23.33
CA VAL A 431 -9.83 21.43 24.57
C VAL A 431 -11.16 20.71 24.61
N GLU A 432 -11.33 19.85 25.59
CA GLU A 432 -12.57 19.11 25.82
C GLU A 432 -13.27 19.64 27.06
N LYS A 433 -14.54 20.00 26.91
CA LYS A 433 -15.43 20.50 27.96
C LYS A 433 -16.78 19.79 27.85
N VAL A 434 -17.51 19.72 28.95
CA VAL A 434 -18.89 19.23 28.95
C VAL A 434 -19.78 20.38 29.35
N ILE A 435 -20.75 20.72 28.51
CA ILE A 435 -21.79 21.67 28.86
C ILE A 435 -22.90 20.90 29.54
N LYS A 436 -23.19 21.28 30.78
CA LYS A 436 -24.34 20.79 31.53
C LYS A 436 -25.49 21.77 31.38
N ILE A 437 -26.62 21.22 30.99
CA ILE A 437 -27.86 21.94 30.75
C ILE A 437 -28.89 21.43 31.74
N THR A 438 -29.47 22.38 32.45
CA THR A 438 -30.57 22.17 33.39
C THR A 438 -31.70 23.12 33.02
N GLU A 439 -32.86 23.00 33.67
CA GLU A 439 -33.96 23.96 33.44
C GLU A 439 -33.53 25.42 33.66
N LYS A 440 -32.59 25.65 34.60
CA LYS A 440 -32.23 26.97 35.10
C LYS A 440 -30.94 27.53 34.54
N ASN A 441 -30.00 26.67 34.15
CA ASN A 441 -28.65 27.09 33.79
C ASN A 441 -28.04 26.24 32.66
N ILE A 442 -27.14 26.88 31.91
CA ILE A 442 -26.21 26.26 30.98
C ILE A 442 -24.82 26.63 31.49
N GLU A 443 -24.03 25.64 31.89
CA GLU A 443 -22.70 25.84 32.50
C GLU A 443 -21.70 24.80 31.99
N PHE A 444 -20.40 25.09 32.07
CA PHE A 444 -19.38 24.05 31.91
C PHE A 444 -19.25 23.23 33.20
N LEU A 445 -19.08 21.91 33.05
CA LEU A 445 -18.64 21.01 34.11
C LEU A 445 -17.14 21.11 34.39
#